data_AF-A0A246K217-F1
#
_entry.id   AF-A0A246K217-F1
#
_cell.length_a   1.000
_cell.length_b   1.000
_cell.length_c   1.000
_cell.angle_alpha   90.00
_cell.angle_beta   90.00
_cell.angle_gamma   90.00
#
_symmetry.space_group_name_H-M   'P 1'
#
loop_
_entity.id
_entity.type
_entity.pdbx_description
1 polymer ?
#
loop_
_entity_poly.entity_id
_entity_poly.type
_entity_poly.pdbx_seq_one_letter_code
_entity_poly.pdbx_strand_id
1 'polypeptide(L)'
;MIFLRAIPLAATVLLFAPGALAQFGPTKVDAQPQLRGMTADEAAALIAKVADAQAKVKNEEQVVFDLLSGAPAFYSMTRTSPREAFLRLPLAKTFSVERKATDNRLWQPYQIIVLPDGPGKLLWDVEVVLGINGQIERIEMLYRPPAPF
;
A
#
# COMPACT_ATOMS: atom_id res chain seq x y z
N MET A 1 -79.61 -31.20 -24.09
CA MET A 1 -80.23 -29.96 -23.60
C MET A 1 -79.21 -29.22 -22.75
N ILE A 2 -78.93 -27.98 -23.16
CA ILE A 2 -78.71 -26.78 -22.34
C ILE A 2 -77.46 -26.69 -21.42
N PHE A 3 -76.58 -25.75 -21.81
CA PHE A 3 -75.85 -24.72 -21.01
C PHE A 3 -74.87 -25.23 -19.91
N LEU A 4 -73.77 -24.57 -19.52
CA LEU A 4 -73.26 -23.22 -19.71
C LEU A 4 -71.73 -23.25 -19.46
N ARG A 5 -70.99 -22.38 -20.16
CA ARG A 5 -69.57 -22.11 -19.95
C ARG A 5 -69.31 -21.50 -18.55
N ALA A 6 -68.21 -21.89 -17.91
CA ALA A 6 -67.58 -21.13 -16.83
C ALA A 6 -66.08 -21.00 -17.11
N ILE A 7 -65.61 -19.76 -17.17
CA ILE A 7 -64.23 -19.32 -17.30
C ILE A 7 -63.68 -19.06 -15.90
N PRO A 8 -62.40 -19.37 -15.63
CA PRO A 8 -61.59 -18.43 -14.87
C PRO A 8 -60.35 -18.00 -15.66
N LEU A 9 -60.22 -16.68 -15.80
CA LEU A 9 -59.08 -15.97 -16.40
C LEU A 9 -57.84 -16.21 -15.53
N ALA A 10 -56.77 -16.66 -16.18
CA ALA A 10 -55.44 -16.78 -15.58
C ALA A 10 -54.79 -15.41 -15.40
N ALA A 11 -53.98 -15.33 -14.34
CA ALA A 11 -53.20 -14.19 -13.91
C ALA A 11 -52.22 -13.67 -14.97
N THR A 12 -51.97 -12.36 -14.97
CA THR A 12 -50.71 -11.80 -15.46
C THR A 12 -50.34 -10.61 -14.58
N VAL A 13 -49.35 -10.85 -13.73
CA VAL A 13 -48.64 -9.85 -12.93
C VAL A 13 -47.74 -9.04 -13.87
N LEU A 14 -48.01 -7.75 -14.02
CA LEU A 14 -47.11 -6.81 -14.70
C LEU A 14 -46.22 -6.13 -13.66
N LEU A 15 -44.98 -6.63 -13.58
CA LEU A 15 -43.85 -6.03 -12.87
C LEU A 15 -43.50 -4.68 -13.51
N PHE A 16 -43.77 -3.58 -12.80
CA PHE A 16 -43.12 -2.29 -13.06
C PHE A 16 -41.95 -2.14 -12.08
N ALA A 17 -40.73 -2.34 -12.59
CA ALA A 17 -39.50 -1.96 -11.91
C ALA A 17 -39.02 -0.61 -12.49
N PRO A 18 -39.07 0.50 -11.74
CA PRO A 18 -38.41 1.72 -12.14
C PRO A 18 -36.99 1.77 -11.57
N GLY A 19 -36.02 1.72 -12.48
CA GLY A 19 -34.78 2.49 -12.41
C GLY A 19 -33.87 2.29 -11.21
N ALA A 20 -32.95 1.34 -11.31
CA ALA A 20 -31.70 1.41 -10.55
C ALA A 20 -30.93 2.67 -10.99
N LEU A 21 -31.02 3.73 -10.20
CA LEU A 21 -30.09 4.85 -10.26
C LEU A 21 -28.70 4.30 -9.93
N ALA A 22 -27.85 4.16 -10.94
CA ALA A 22 -26.44 3.89 -10.74
C ALA A 22 -25.86 5.02 -9.88
N GLN A 23 -25.64 4.72 -8.59
CA GLN A 23 -24.91 5.61 -7.70
C GLN A 23 -23.47 5.67 -8.18
N PHE A 24 -23.11 6.73 -8.90
CA PHE A 24 -21.71 7.14 -9.03
C PHE A 24 -21.26 7.66 -7.66
N GLY A 25 -20.91 6.74 -6.76
CA GLY A 25 -20.16 7.09 -5.56
C GLY A 25 -18.85 7.76 -5.99
N PRO A 26 -18.30 8.67 -5.16
CA PRO A 26 -17.03 9.33 -5.48
C PRO A 26 -15.99 8.24 -5.76
N THR A 27 -15.48 8.22 -6.99
CA THR A 27 -14.36 7.36 -7.35
C THR A 27 -13.23 7.78 -6.44
N LYS A 28 -12.91 6.94 -5.45
CA LYS A 28 -11.75 7.14 -4.58
C LYS A 28 -10.54 7.09 -5.51
N VAL A 29 -10.06 8.25 -5.94
CA VAL A 29 -8.79 8.37 -6.64
C VAL A 29 -7.76 8.01 -5.60
N ASP A 30 -7.24 6.78 -5.66
CA ASP A 30 -6.12 6.38 -4.82
C ASP A 30 -4.99 7.38 -5.08
N ALA A 31 -4.64 8.12 -4.04
CA ALA A 31 -3.63 9.17 -4.15
C ALA A 31 -2.31 8.53 -4.58
N GLN A 32 -1.83 8.90 -5.77
CA GLN A 32 -0.56 8.37 -6.25
C GLN A 32 0.61 8.97 -5.44
N PRO A 33 1.66 8.17 -5.15
CA PRO A 33 2.84 8.68 -4.47
C PRO A 33 3.49 9.84 -5.23
N GLN A 34 4.06 10.78 -4.50
CA GLN A 34 4.94 11.81 -5.07
C GLN A 34 6.26 11.16 -5.48
N LEU A 35 6.70 11.39 -6.73
CA LEU A 35 7.88 10.73 -7.29
C LEU A 35 9.01 11.73 -7.51
N ARG A 36 10.24 11.33 -7.16
CA ARG A 36 11.45 12.13 -7.38
C ARG A 36 12.58 11.25 -7.93
N GLY A 37 13.09 11.60 -9.11
CA GLY A 37 14.22 10.87 -9.72
C GLY A 37 13.87 9.45 -10.23
N MET A 38 12.58 9.16 -10.44
CA MET A 38 12.10 7.88 -10.99
C MET A 38 10.71 8.00 -11.62
N THR A 39 10.36 7.02 -12.45
CA THR A 39 9.04 6.90 -13.08
C THR A 39 8.01 6.22 -12.15
N ALA A 40 6.73 6.29 -12.52
CA ALA A 40 5.66 5.61 -11.79
C ALA A 40 5.82 4.09 -11.80
N ASP A 41 6.25 3.51 -12.93
CA ASP A 41 6.48 2.07 -13.07
C ASP A 41 7.65 1.60 -12.20
N GLU A 42 8.74 2.38 -12.15
CA GLU A 42 9.89 2.08 -11.29
C GLU A 42 9.50 2.13 -9.80
N ALA A 43 8.73 3.14 -9.40
CA ALA A 43 8.24 3.27 -8.03
C ALA A 43 7.28 2.13 -7.66
N ALA A 44 6.35 1.77 -8.55
CA ALA A 44 5.43 0.66 -8.35
C ALA A 44 6.17 -0.68 -8.23
N ALA A 45 7.18 -0.91 -9.07
CA ALA A 45 8.01 -2.10 -9.01
C ALA A 45 8.82 -2.18 -7.70
N LEU A 46 9.36 -1.05 -7.23
CA LEU A 46 10.04 -0.98 -5.94
C LEU A 46 9.10 -1.33 -4.78
N ILE A 47 7.92 -0.68 -4.71
CA ILE A 47 6.94 -0.95 -3.65
C ILE A 47 6.48 -2.41 -3.70
N ALA A 48 6.22 -2.96 -4.89
CA ALA A 48 5.85 -4.36 -5.06
C ALA A 48 6.95 -5.31 -4.57
N LYS A 49 8.22 -4.99 -4.83
CA LYS A 49 9.37 -5.77 -4.34
C LYS A 49 9.44 -5.76 -2.81
N VAL A 50 9.20 -4.62 -2.16
CA VAL A 50 9.15 -4.54 -0.70
C VAL A 50 7.95 -5.30 -0.14
N ALA A 51 6.78 -5.23 -0.80
CA ALA A 51 5.59 -5.95 -0.40
C ALA A 51 5.76 -7.48 -0.52
N ASP A 52 6.40 -7.96 -1.60
CA ASP A 52 6.78 -9.36 -1.77
C ASP A 52 7.75 -9.82 -0.66
N ALA A 53 8.77 -9.00 -0.33
CA ALA A 53 9.66 -9.28 0.78
C ALA A 53 8.90 -9.33 2.13
N GLN A 54 7.94 -8.43 2.37
CA GLN A 54 7.06 -8.51 3.55
C GLN A 54 6.28 -9.81 3.60
N ALA A 55 5.70 -10.25 2.47
CA ALA A 55 4.95 -11.51 2.40
C ALA A 55 5.84 -12.71 2.72
N LYS A 56 7.05 -12.76 2.16
CA LYS A 56 8.04 -13.82 2.44
C LYS A 56 8.45 -13.85 3.90
N VAL A 57 8.78 -12.70 4.50
CA VAL A 57 9.10 -12.60 5.93
C VAL A 57 7.92 -13.04 6.79
N LYS A 58 6.69 -12.70 6.41
CA LYS A 58 5.46 -13.09 7.12
C LYS A 58 5.23 -14.60 7.06
N ASN A 59 5.52 -15.21 5.93
CA ASN A 59 5.41 -16.66 5.70
C ASN A 59 6.60 -17.46 6.25
N GLU A 60 7.55 -16.80 6.91
CA GLU A 60 8.77 -17.41 7.45
C GLU A 60 9.65 -18.06 6.37
N GLU A 61 9.55 -17.57 5.14
CA GLU A 61 10.42 -17.97 4.05
C GLU A 61 11.84 -17.45 4.27
N GLN A 62 12.82 -18.21 3.78
CA GLN A 62 14.22 -17.81 3.90
C GLN A 62 14.53 -16.65 2.95
N VAL A 63 14.61 -15.45 3.51
CA VAL A 63 15.06 -14.24 2.82
C VAL A 63 16.37 -13.75 3.43
N VAL A 64 17.26 -13.22 2.60
CA VAL A 64 18.58 -12.75 3.01
C VAL A 64 18.72 -11.29 2.65
N PHE A 65 18.46 -10.41 3.63
CA PHE A 65 18.71 -8.97 3.60
C PHE A 65 18.68 -8.43 5.02
N ASP A 66 19.32 -7.27 5.24
CA ASP A 66 19.37 -6.65 6.55
C ASP A 66 18.09 -5.86 6.85
N LEU A 67 17.53 -6.08 8.05
CA LEU A 67 16.42 -5.30 8.58
C LEU A 67 16.89 -4.44 9.75
N LEU A 68 16.78 -3.12 9.59
CA LEU A 68 17.08 -2.13 10.61
C LEU A 68 15.82 -1.32 10.93
N SER A 69 15.64 -0.98 12.20
CA SER A 69 14.58 -0.06 12.61
C SER A 69 15.03 0.85 13.74
N GLY A 70 14.50 2.07 13.77
CA GLY A 70 14.80 3.04 14.81
C GLY A 70 13.69 4.06 15.03
N ALA A 71 13.77 4.75 16.16
CA ALA A 71 12.91 5.86 16.52
C ALA A 71 13.63 6.75 17.55
N PRO A 72 13.22 8.02 17.73
CA PRO A 72 13.65 8.83 18.87
C PRO A 72 13.50 8.10 20.20
N ALA A 73 14.47 8.27 21.10
CA ALA A 73 14.60 7.49 22.35
C ALA A 73 13.33 7.47 23.23
N PHE A 74 12.53 8.53 23.20
CA PHE A 74 11.31 8.65 24.01
C PHE A 74 10.07 8.01 23.37
N TYR A 75 10.12 7.58 22.10
CA TYR A 75 9.02 6.88 21.46
C TYR A 75 9.00 5.40 21.88
N SER A 76 7.80 4.87 22.10
CA SER A 76 7.60 3.44 22.39
C SER A 76 8.10 2.52 21.27
N MET A 77 8.16 3.02 20.03
CA MET A 77 8.64 2.29 18.85
C MET A 77 10.11 1.86 18.95
N THR A 78 10.89 2.44 19.88
CA THR A 78 12.25 1.95 20.18
C THR A 78 12.29 0.53 20.73
N ARG A 79 11.15 0.00 21.20
CA ARG A 79 11.00 -1.38 21.70
C ARG A 79 10.56 -2.36 20.62
N THR A 80 10.18 -1.87 19.43
CA THR A 80 9.72 -2.71 18.32
C THR A 80 10.92 -3.28 17.59
N SER A 81 10.93 -4.60 17.38
CA SER A 81 12.01 -5.24 16.61
C SER A 81 11.96 -4.82 15.12
N PRO A 82 13.09 -4.84 14.40
CA PRO A 82 13.09 -4.54 12.96
C PRO A 82 12.13 -5.40 12.14
N ARG A 83 12.03 -6.70 12.44
CA ARG A 83 11.07 -7.59 11.78
C ARG A 83 9.63 -7.19 12.03
N GLU A 84 9.27 -6.86 13.26
CA GLU A 84 7.92 -6.44 13.63
C GLU A 84 7.55 -5.09 13.00
N ALA A 85 8.49 -4.13 12.99
CA ALA A 85 8.31 -2.85 12.31
C ALA A 85 8.09 -3.06 10.80
N PHE A 86 8.91 -3.91 10.17
CA PHE A 86 8.80 -4.24 8.76
C PHE A 86 7.43 -4.82 8.42
N LEU A 87 6.96 -5.81 9.17
CA LEU A 87 5.66 -6.45 8.92
C LEU A 87 4.46 -5.51 9.15
N ARG A 88 4.61 -4.47 9.98
CA ARG A 88 3.57 -3.48 10.26
C ARG A 88 3.58 -2.28 9.33
N LEU A 89 4.62 -2.12 8.50
CA LEU A 89 4.78 -0.98 7.60
C LEU A 89 3.62 -0.95 6.57
N PRO A 90 2.73 0.07 6.60
CA PRO A 90 1.55 0.08 5.75
C PRO A 90 1.90 0.68 4.37
N LEU A 91 2.51 -0.11 3.48
CA LEU A 91 2.96 0.35 2.15
C LEU A 91 1.85 0.97 1.29
N ALA A 92 0.58 0.60 1.51
CA ALA A 92 -0.57 1.23 0.85
C ALA A 92 -0.76 2.72 1.21
N LYS A 93 -0.09 3.21 2.27
CA LYS A 93 -0.06 4.61 2.70
C LYS A 93 1.24 5.31 2.31
N THR A 94 1.91 4.82 1.25
CA THR A 94 3.09 5.47 0.69
C THR A 94 2.71 6.84 0.16
N PHE A 95 3.40 7.86 0.67
CA PHE A 95 3.20 9.25 0.29
C PHE A 95 4.20 9.70 -0.77
N SER A 96 5.46 9.28 -0.67
CA SER A 96 6.48 9.63 -1.66
C SER A 96 7.51 8.52 -1.85
N VAL A 97 8.08 8.48 -3.05
CA VAL A 97 9.20 7.61 -3.40
C VAL A 97 10.26 8.45 -4.11
N GLU A 98 11.51 8.34 -3.66
CA GLU A 98 12.64 9.09 -4.18
C GLU A 98 13.83 8.17 -4.45
N ARG A 99 14.44 8.29 -5.62
CA ARG A 99 15.78 7.73 -5.88
C ARG A 99 16.81 8.72 -5.37
N LYS A 100 17.60 8.34 -4.36
CA LYS A 100 18.66 9.22 -3.85
C LYS A 100 19.86 9.21 -4.80
N ALA A 101 20.41 10.39 -5.04
CA ALA A 101 21.68 10.51 -5.75
C ALA A 101 22.80 9.90 -4.91
N THR A 102 23.64 9.10 -5.54
CA THR A 102 24.77 8.41 -4.91
C THR A 102 25.87 8.29 -5.95
N ASP A 103 27.11 8.60 -5.56
CA ASP A 103 28.27 8.38 -6.42
C ASP A 103 28.63 6.89 -6.51
N ASN A 104 28.10 6.07 -5.58
CA ASN A 104 28.29 4.64 -5.56
C ASN A 104 27.19 3.92 -6.36
N ARG A 105 27.46 3.62 -7.63
CA ARG A 105 26.51 2.93 -8.52
C ARG A 105 26.09 1.53 -8.03
N LEU A 106 26.91 0.89 -7.19
CA LEU A 106 26.65 -0.44 -6.63
C LEU A 106 25.66 -0.40 -5.45
N TRP A 107 25.48 0.78 -4.86
CA TRP A 107 24.63 1.00 -3.70
C TRP A 107 23.57 2.03 -4.07
N GLN A 108 22.36 1.58 -4.40
CA GLN A 108 21.29 2.46 -4.85
C GLN A 108 20.23 2.60 -3.76
N PRO A 109 20.30 3.64 -2.91
CA PRO A 109 19.29 3.90 -1.91
C PRO A 109 18.06 4.55 -2.54
N TYR A 110 16.91 4.00 -2.22
CA TYR A 110 15.61 4.57 -2.48
C TYR A 110 14.98 4.94 -1.15
N GLN A 111 14.34 6.11 -1.11
CA GLN A 111 13.61 6.56 0.06
C GLN A 111 12.11 6.43 -0.19
N ILE A 112 11.41 5.75 0.70
CA ILE A 112 9.95 5.64 0.72
C ILE A 112 9.46 6.33 1.99
N ILE A 113 8.62 7.36 1.84
CA ILE A 113 7.93 7.98 2.97
C ILE A 113 6.53 7.40 3.06
N VAL A 114 6.21 6.82 4.21
CA VAL A 114 4.88 6.30 4.51
C VAL A 114 4.25 7.17 5.59
N LEU A 115 2.99 7.56 5.40
CA LEU A 115 2.21 8.36 6.34
C LEU A 115 1.06 7.52 6.91
N PRO A 116 1.28 6.73 7.98
CA PRO A 116 0.26 5.85 8.53
C PRO A 116 -1.01 6.59 8.92
N ASP A 117 -0.87 7.78 9.51
CA ASP A 117 -1.99 8.56 10.04
C ASP A 117 -2.22 9.87 9.27
N GLY A 118 -1.62 9.97 8.07
CA GLY A 118 -1.70 11.14 7.20
C GLY A 118 -0.66 12.24 7.50
N PRO A 119 -0.71 13.36 6.76
CA PRO A 119 0.24 14.46 6.87
C PRO A 119 0.23 15.13 8.26
N GLY A 120 1.38 15.67 8.69
CA GLY A 120 1.54 16.34 9.98
C GLY A 120 1.51 15.41 11.19
N LYS A 121 1.40 14.09 10.98
CA LYS A 121 1.57 13.05 11.99
C LYS A 121 2.94 12.38 11.85
N LEU A 122 3.23 11.45 12.75
CA LEU A 122 4.45 10.64 12.68
C LEU A 122 4.48 9.84 11.38
N LEU A 123 5.67 9.68 10.83
CA LEU A 123 5.91 9.02 9.56
C LEU A 123 6.95 7.91 9.70
N TRP A 124 6.95 7.01 8.73
CA TRP A 124 8.09 6.15 8.48
C TRP A 124 8.92 6.72 7.35
N ASP A 125 10.20 6.96 7.63
CA ASP A 125 11.23 7.14 6.63
C ASP A 125 11.88 5.78 6.38
N VAL A 126 11.70 5.24 5.19
CA VAL A 126 12.16 3.90 4.83
C VAL A 126 13.21 4.01 3.75
N GLU A 127 14.45 3.66 4.08
CA GLU A 127 15.50 3.47 3.10
C GLU A 127 15.51 2.03 2.61
N VAL A 128 15.42 1.84 1.30
CA VAL A 128 15.54 0.55 0.62
C VAL A 128 16.80 0.58 -0.22
N VAL A 129 17.75 -0.30 0.08
CA VAL A 129 18.98 -0.43 -0.69
C VAL A 129 18.86 -1.65 -1.58
N LEU A 130 19.05 -1.43 -2.88
CA LEU A 130 19.18 -2.50 -3.85
C LEU A 130 20.65 -2.75 -4.19
N GLY A 131 21.02 -4.02 -4.22
CA GLY A 131 22.32 -4.49 -4.69
C GLY A 131 22.43 -4.50 -6.21
N ILE A 132 23.59 -4.89 -6.72
CA ILE A 132 23.89 -4.93 -8.16
C ILE A 132 22.98 -5.86 -8.95
N ASN A 133 22.45 -6.90 -8.29
CA ASN A 133 21.54 -7.89 -8.85
C ASN A 133 20.07 -7.42 -8.79
N GLY A 134 19.82 -6.19 -8.35
CA GLY A 134 18.49 -5.61 -8.15
C GLY A 134 17.69 -6.24 -7.02
N GLN A 135 18.30 -7.07 -6.17
CA GLN A 135 17.67 -7.61 -4.96
C GLN A 135 17.83 -6.64 -3.80
N ILE A 136 16.92 -6.74 -2.83
CA ILE A 136 17.01 -5.97 -1.59
C ILE A 136 18.22 -6.49 -0.81
N GLU A 137 19.14 -5.59 -0.46
CA GLU A 137 20.26 -5.88 0.45
C GLU A 137 19.97 -5.37 1.86
N ARG A 138 19.29 -4.23 1.98
CA ARG A 138 18.93 -3.63 3.27
C ARG A 138 17.62 -2.87 3.20
N ILE A 139 16.86 -2.94 4.28
CA ILE A 139 15.75 -2.03 4.57
C ILE A 139 15.97 -1.43 5.96
N GLU A 140 16.05 -0.10 6.01
CA GLU A 140 16.11 0.67 7.25
C GLU A 140 14.83 1.48 7.41
N MET A 141 14.18 1.37 8.58
CA MET A 141 12.92 2.06 8.86
C MET A 141 13.05 2.95 10.10
N LEU A 142 12.94 4.26 9.91
CA LEU A 142 13.00 5.22 10.99
C LEU A 142 11.61 5.83 11.23
N TYR A 143 11.08 5.64 12.44
CA TYR A 143 9.83 6.27 12.85
C TYR A 143 10.13 7.67 13.40
N ARG A 144 9.67 8.72 12.70
CA ARG A 144 10.13 10.09 12.95
C ARG A 144 8.96 11.08 13.03
N PRO A 145 9.15 12.22 13.70
CA PRO A 145 8.24 13.35 13.56
C PRO A 145 8.16 13.81 12.09
N PRO A 146 7.05 14.45 11.69
CA PRO A 146 6.98 15.07 10.38
C PRO A 146 8.10 16.11 10.23
N ALA A 147 8.59 16.31 9.01
CA ALA A 147 9.53 17.39 8.74
C ALA A 147 8.89 18.72 9.16
N PRO A 148 9.60 19.61 9.89
CA PRO A 148 9.12 20.95 10.14
C PRO A 148 8.98 21.64 8.78
N PHE A 149 7.75 22.00 8.43
CA PHE A 149 7.44 22.77 7.23
C PHE A 149 7.59 24.26 7.51
#